data_AF-A0A5Q4T196-F1
#
_entry.id   AF-A0A5Q4T196-F1
#
_cell.length_a   1.000
_cell.length_b   1.000
_cell.length_c   1.000
_cell.angle_alpha   90.00
_cell.angle_beta   90.00
_cell.angle_gamma   90.00
#
_symmetry.space_group_name_H-M   'P 1'
#
loop_
_entity.id
_entity.type
_entity.pdbx_description
1 polymer ?
#
loop_
_entity_poly.entity_id
_entity_poly.type
_entity_poly.pdbx_seq_one_letter_code
_entity_poly.pdbx_strand_id
1 'polypeptide(L)'
;MSWEEGAVQHVTPGRLADLALGNAAAGDDAEALRHLAECAPCREEFTRLHRVVVAARDVEQLDLPLAPPARVWQEIVRELALPLEDVRPAAAPRDTAPTRPRARRRVALASFATAARRFARRARALAAAARLTRRRRPRDGRPSP
;
A
#
# COMPACT_ATOMS: atom_id res chain seq x y z
N MET A 1 -2.26 43.30 15.57
CA MET A 1 -1.71 41.94 15.67
C MET A 1 -2.50 41.09 14.69
N SER A 2 -2.00 40.98 13.45
CA SER A 2 -2.66 40.30 12.33
C SER A 2 -2.10 38.88 12.24
N TRP A 3 -2.89 37.89 12.63
CA TRP A 3 -2.66 36.48 12.29
C TRP A 3 -3.36 36.24 10.96
N GLU A 4 -2.75 36.76 9.89
CA GLU A 4 -2.96 36.23 8.55
C GLU A 4 -2.11 34.97 8.43
N GLU A 5 -2.55 33.95 9.14
CA GLU A 5 -2.11 32.58 8.93
C GLU A 5 -2.74 32.14 7.61
N GLY A 6 -2.03 32.43 6.50
CA GLY A 6 -2.47 32.09 5.15
C GLY A 6 -2.81 30.61 5.09
N ALA A 7 -4.09 30.29 4.87
CA ALA A 7 -4.56 28.93 4.77
C ALA A 7 -3.85 28.25 3.58
N VAL A 8 -2.87 27.41 3.86
CA VAL A 8 -2.18 26.62 2.84
C VAL A 8 -3.21 25.65 2.26
N GLN A 9 -3.61 25.87 1.01
CA GLN A 9 -4.49 24.97 0.29
C GLN A 9 -3.75 23.65 0.02
N HIS A 10 -4.20 22.56 0.64
CA HIS A 10 -3.65 21.22 0.42
C HIS A 10 -4.23 20.58 -0.85
N VAL A 11 -3.48 19.63 -1.42
CA VAL A 11 -3.99 18.75 -2.50
C VAL A 11 -5.16 17.94 -1.96
N THR A 12 -6.24 17.84 -2.75
CA THR A 12 -7.44 17.11 -2.34
C THR A 12 -7.14 15.61 -2.19
N PRO A 13 -7.79 14.90 -1.24
CA PRO A 13 -7.56 13.46 -1.06
C PRO A 13 -7.82 12.62 -2.30
N GLY A 14 -8.86 12.96 -3.07
CA GLY A 14 -9.18 12.28 -4.34
C GLY A 14 -8.02 12.39 -5.34
N ARG A 15 -7.45 13.59 -5.45
CA ARG A 15 -6.32 13.83 -6.35
C ARG A 15 -5.04 13.13 -5.89
N LEU A 16 -4.78 13.04 -4.59
CA LEU A 16 -3.70 12.22 -4.05
C LEU A 16 -3.89 10.72 -4.36
N ALA A 17 -5.14 10.23 -4.37
CA ALA A 17 -5.46 8.86 -4.72
C ALA A 17 -5.25 8.59 -6.22
N ASP A 18 -5.65 9.50 -7.10
CA ASP A 18 -5.43 9.39 -8.54
C ASP A 18 -3.93 9.33 -8.88
N LEU A 19 -3.13 10.19 -8.23
CA LEU A 19 -1.68 10.15 -8.30
C LEU A 19 -1.12 8.80 -7.84
N ALA A 20 -1.59 8.27 -6.69
CA ALA A 20 -1.12 7.00 -6.15
C ALA A 20 -1.46 5.80 -7.05
N LEU A 21 -2.63 5.84 -7.70
CA LEU A 21 -3.07 4.82 -8.65
C LEU A 21 -2.31 4.90 -9.99
N GLY A 22 -1.71 6.05 -10.30
CA GLY A 22 -1.09 6.32 -11.59
C GLY A 22 -2.09 6.75 -12.67
N ASN A 23 -3.26 7.23 -12.25
CA ASN A 23 -4.31 7.78 -13.13
C ASN A 23 -4.09 9.27 -13.43
N ALA A 24 -2.91 9.78 -13.08
CA ALA A 24 -2.44 11.14 -13.32
C ALA A 24 -2.62 11.56 -14.79
N ALA A 25 -3.34 12.66 -15.04
CA ALA A 25 -3.51 13.22 -16.37
C ALA A 25 -2.27 14.03 -16.76
N ALA A 26 -1.72 13.76 -17.95
CA ALA A 26 -0.53 14.45 -18.45
C ALA A 26 -0.75 15.98 -18.48
N GLY A 27 -0.02 16.70 -17.63
CA GLY A 27 -0.02 18.17 -17.58
C GLY A 27 -0.69 18.78 -16.34
N ASP A 28 -1.69 18.12 -15.76
CA ASP A 28 -2.39 18.65 -14.57
C ASP A 28 -1.55 18.41 -13.29
N ASP A 29 -0.77 17.33 -13.25
CA ASP A 29 -0.17 16.85 -11.99
C ASP A 29 1.19 17.45 -11.60
N ALA A 30 1.80 18.26 -12.47
CA ALA A 30 3.07 18.91 -12.16
C ALA A 30 2.98 19.81 -10.92
N GLU A 31 1.86 20.52 -10.75
CA GLU A 31 1.61 21.37 -9.59
C GLU A 31 1.42 20.55 -8.31
N ALA A 32 0.63 19.48 -8.37
CA ALA A 32 0.41 18.60 -7.23
C ALA A 32 1.71 17.89 -6.79
N LEU A 33 2.55 17.47 -7.74
CA LEU A 33 3.86 16.89 -7.46
C LEU A 33 4.83 17.91 -6.85
N ARG A 34 4.82 19.16 -7.31
CA ARG A 34 5.60 20.24 -6.69
C ARG A 34 5.11 20.52 -5.27
N HIS A 35 3.80 20.59 -5.05
CA HIS A 35 3.24 20.76 -3.70
C HIS A 35 3.63 19.60 -2.78
N LEU A 36 3.62 18.36 -3.27
CA LEU A 36 4.13 17.20 -2.51
C LEU A 36 5.60 17.39 -2.14
N ALA A 37 6.46 17.94 -2.99
CA ALA A 37 7.86 18.18 -2.62
C ALA A 37 7.99 19.11 -1.40
N GLU A 38 7.08 20.08 -1.26
CA GLU A 38 7.17 21.16 -0.28
C GLU A 38 6.31 20.91 0.98
N CYS A 39 5.19 20.18 0.87
CA CYS A 39 4.21 20.01 1.94
C CYS A 39 4.31 18.64 2.63
N ALA A 40 4.77 18.61 3.88
CA ALA A 40 4.92 17.37 4.65
C ALA A 40 3.59 16.62 4.89
N PRO A 41 2.49 17.27 5.29
CA PRO A 41 1.19 16.60 5.44
C PRO A 41 0.73 15.88 4.17
N CYS A 42 0.81 16.54 3.00
CA CYS A 42 0.40 15.93 1.74
C CYS A 42 1.30 14.75 1.36
N ARG A 43 2.61 14.80 1.62
CA ARG A 43 3.49 13.64 1.38
C ARG A 43 3.16 12.45 2.26
N GLU A 44 2.84 12.69 3.53
CA GLU A 44 2.51 11.62 4.45
C GLU A 44 1.24 10.90 4.01
N GLU A 45 0.21 11.65 3.62
CA GLU A 45 -1.03 11.08 3.12
C GLU A 45 -0.82 10.34 1.79
N PHE A 46 -0.10 10.95 0.84
CA PHE A 46 0.28 10.28 -0.42
C PHE A 46 1.05 8.97 -0.15
N THR A 47 2.02 8.99 0.77
CA THR A 47 2.81 7.80 1.12
C THR A 47 1.92 6.69 1.70
N ARG A 48 0.91 7.05 2.50
CA ARG A 48 -0.06 6.10 3.04
C ARG A 48 -0.87 5.44 1.92
N LEU A 49 -1.43 6.25 1.02
CA LEU A 49 -2.20 5.77 -0.12
C LEU A 49 -1.35 4.90 -1.06
N HIS A 50 -0.14 5.36 -1.40
CA HIS A 50 0.78 4.63 -2.27
C HIS A 50 1.17 3.26 -1.69
N ARG A 51 1.36 3.15 -0.36
CA ARG A 51 1.62 1.84 0.29
C ARG A 51 0.46 0.87 0.11
N VAL A 52 -0.79 1.35 0.20
CA VAL A 52 -1.98 0.52 -0.05
C VAL A 52 -2.01 0.06 -1.49
N VAL A 53 -1.74 0.96 -2.45
CA VAL A 53 -1.71 0.62 -3.88
C VAL A 53 -0.63 -0.42 -4.19
N VAL A 54 0.58 -0.26 -3.64
CA VAL A 54 1.67 -1.24 -3.80
C VAL A 54 1.26 -2.59 -3.21
N ALA A 55 0.71 -2.62 -1.99
CA ALA A 55 0.26 -3.85 -1.36
C ALA A 55 -0.85 -4.55 -2.16
N ALA A 56 -1.80 -3.77 -2.71
CA ALA A 56 -2.89 -4.30 -3.52
C ALA A 56 -2.40 -4.89 -4.86
N ARG A 57 -1.34 -4.33 -5.45
CA ARG A 57 -0.73 -4.85 -6.69
C ARG A 57 0.04 -6.16 -6.48
N ASP A 58 0.50 -6.42 -5.26
CA ASP A 58 1.22 -7.64 -4.90
C ASP A 58 0.27 -8.81 -4.51
N VAL A 59 -1.05 -8.61 -4.56
CA VAL A 59 -2.06 -9.63 -4.25
C VAL A 59 -2.02 -10.76 -5.28
N GLU A 60 -1.84 -12.00 -4.81
CA GLU A 60 -1.89 -13.20 -5.65
C GLU A 60 -3.31 -13.80 -5.67
N GLN A 61 -3.57 -14.73 -6.59
CA GLN A 61 -4.88 -15.37 -6.69
C GLN A 61 -5.29 -16.15 -5.43
N LEU A 62 -4.31 -16.61 -4.64
CA LEU A 62 -4.54 -17.27 -3.35
C LEU A 62 -5.00 -16.30 -2.25
N ASP A 63 -4.70 -15.01 -2.39
CA ASP A 63 -5.11 -13.96 -1.46
C ASP A 63 -6.51 -13.44 -1.77
N LEU A 64 -7.06 -13.76 -2.95
CA LEU A 64 -8.39 -13.36 -3.34
C LEU A 64 -9.45 -14.15 -2.55
N PRO A 65 -10.55 -13.49 -2.17
CA PRO A 65 -11.67 -14.19 -1.55
C PRO A 65 -12.23 -15.24 -2.53
N LEU A 66 -12.64 -16.39 -1.98
CA LEU A 66 -13.36 -17.37 -2.75
C LEU A 66 -14.65 -16.77 -3.30
N ALA A 67 -14.97 -17.09 -4.55
CA ALA A 67 -16.22 -16.68 -5.16
C ALA A 67 -17.39 -17.12 -4.26
N PRO A 68 -18.34 -16.21 -3.96
CA PRO A 68 -19.48 -16.56 -3.13
C PRO A 68 -20.34 -17.62 -3.85
N PRO A 69 -20.99 -18.55 -3.12
CA PRO A 69 -21.90 -19.52 -3.72
C PRO A 69 -23.05 -18.85 -4.48
N ALA A 70 -23.51 -19.46 -5.58
CA ALA A 70 -24.54 -18.89 -6.46
C ALA A 70 -25.82 -18.45 -5.73
N ARG A 71 -26.22 -19.16 -4.67
CA ARG A 71 -27.37 -18.80 -3.83
C ARG A 71 -27.28 -17.37 -3.29
N VAL A 72 -26.09 -16.91 -2.88
CA VAL A 72 -25.89 -15.56 -2.33
C VAL A 72 -26.24 -14.51 -3.38
N TRP A 73 -25.79 -14.70 -4.62
CA TRP A 73 -26.14 -13.81 -5.72
C TRP A 73 -27.62 -13.86 -6.08
N GLN A 74 -28.22 -15.04 -6.10
CA GLN A 74 -29.66 -15.20 -6.35
C GLN A 74 -30.52 -14.48 -5.30
N GLU A 75 -30.10 -14.52 -4.03
CA GLU A 75 -30.77 -13.81 -2.95
C GLU A 75 -30.63 -12.29 -3.09
N ILE A 76 -29.42 -11.78 -3.36
CA ILE A 76 -29.20 -10.33 -3.60
C ILE A 76 -30.06 -9.84 -4.77
N VAL A 77 -30.05 -10.55 -5.90
CA VAL A 77 -30.86 -10.17 -7.08
C VAL A 77 -32.34 -10.18 -6.74
N ARG A 78 -32.81 -11.19 -5.99
CA ARG A 78 -34.21 -11.27 -5.56
C ARG A 78 -34.57 -10.09 -4.65
N GLU A 79 -33.74 -9.75 -3.67
CA GLU A 79 -33.97 -8.62 -2.77
C GLU A 79 -34.00 -7.27 -3.51
N LEU A 80 -33.07 -7.05 -4.45
CA LEU A 80 -33.04 -5.83 -5.26
C LEU A 80 -34.20 -5.73 -6.25
N ALA A 81 -34.79 -6.86 -6.65
CA ALA A 81 -35.96 -6.92 -7.53
C ALA A 81 -37.29 -6.75 -6.77
N LEU A 82 -37.29 -6.82 -5.44
CA LEU A 82 -38.47 -6.48 -4.66
C LEU A 82 -38.68 -4.96 -4.67
N PRO A 83 -39.92 -4.48 -4.84
CA PRO A 83 -40.24 -3.09 -4.55
C PRO A 83 -39.75 -2.75 -3.15
N LEU A 84 -39.14 -1.57 -2.97
CA LEU A 84 -38.60 -1.12 -1.66
C LEU A 84 -39.66 -1.12 -0.54
N GLU A 85 -40.94 -1.14 -0.90
CA GLU A 85 -42.07 -1.25 0.04
C GLU A 85 -42.25 -2.66 0.63
N ASP A 86 -41.76 -3.70 -0.05
CA ASP A 86 -41.83 -5.11 0.39
C ASP A 86 -40.56 -5.56 1.15
N VAL A 87 -39.51 -4.74 1.17
CA VAL A 87 -38.30 -5.00 1.94
C VAL A 87 -38.57 -4.66 3.40
N ARG A 88 -39.09 -5.63 4.15
CA ARG A 88 -39.12 -5.55 5.62
C ARG A 88 -37.69 -5.24 6.09
N PRO A 89 -37.45 -4.17 6.88
CA PRO A 89 -36.11 -3.89 7.36
C PRO A 89 -35.58 -5.13 8.07
N ALA A 90 -34.47 -5.66 7.54
CA ALA A 90 -33.76 -6.75 8.19
C ALA A 90 -33.53 -6.32 9.63
N ALA A 91 -34.05 -7.10 10.58
CA ALA A 91 -33.77 -6.86 12.00
C ALA A 91 -32.26 -6.71 12.12
N ALA A 92 -31.82 -5.60 12.71
CA ALA A 92 -30.41 -5.27 12.86
C ALA A 92 -29.65 -6.54 13.28
N PRO A 93 -28.47 -6.83 12.68
CA PRO A 93 -27.69 -7.99 13.04
C PRO A 93 -27.59 -8.01 14.56
N ARG A 94 -28.20 -8.99 15.20
CA ARG A 94 -27.91 -9.24 16.61
C ARG A 94 -26.43 -9.56 16.59
N ASP A 95 -25.63 -8.74 17.25
CA ASP A 95 -24.22 -8.98 17.50
C ASP A 95 -24.08 -10.36 18.15
N THR A 96 -24.03 -11.39 17.32
CA THR A 96 -23.59 -12.71 17.73
C THR A 96 -22.11 -12.53 17.89
N ALA A 97 -21.71 -12.21 19.12
CA ALA A 97 -20.33 -12.11 19.51
C ALA A 97 -19.56 -13.27 18.86
N PRO A 98 -18.48 -13.01 18.12
CA PRO A 98 -17.79 -14.07 17.41
C PRO A 98 -17.36 -15.11 18.44
N THR A 99 -17.92 -16.31 18.35
CA THR A 99 -17.46 -17.47 19.12
C THR A 99 -16.05 -17.77 18.66
N ARG A 100 -15.06 -17.16 19.32
CA ARG A 100 -13.65 -17.37 19.00
C ARG A 100 -13.36 -18.86 19.14
N PRO A 101 -12.97 -19.58 18.08
CA PRO A 101 -12.46 -20.93 18.27
C PRO A 101 -11.21 -20.84 19.15
N ARG A 102 -11.27 -21.44 20.33
CA ARG A 102 -10.13 -21.64 21.25
C ARG A 102 -9.17 -22.68 20.69
N ALA A 103 -8.60 -22.43 19.52
CA ALA A 103 -7.48 -23.15 18.93
C ALA A 103 -7.01 -22.26 17.76
N ARG A 104 -5.82 -21.66 17.71
CA ARG A 104 -4.51 -22.27 17.83
C ARG A 104 -3.48 -21.18 18.15
N ARG A 105 -3.09 -21.03 19.41
CA ARG A 105 -1.80 -20.41 19.76
C ARG A 105 -0.71 -21.41 19.38
N ARG A 106 -0.22 -21.42 18.12
CA ARG A 106 1.02 -22.13 17.73
C ARG A 106 1.49 -21.91 16.28
N VAL A 107 1.36 -20.73 15.67
CA VAL A 107 2.13 -20.41 14.45
C VAL A 107 2.47 -18.91 14.39
N ALA A 108 3.28 -18.44 15.34
CA ALA A 108 3.72 -17.03 15.39
C ALA A 108 5.25 -16.86 15.30
N LEU A 109 6.00 -17.87 14.85
CA LEU A 109 7.47 -17.78 14.75
C LEU A 109 8.06 -18.18 13.38
N ALA A 110 7.23 -18.48 12.38
CA ALA A 110 7.74 -18.83 11.04
C ALA A 110 7.80 -17.64 10.06
N SER A 111 6.99 -16.59 10.27
CA SER A 111 6.75 -15.54 9.26
C SER A 111 7.80 -14.42 9.23
N PHE A 112 8.61 -14.25 10.27
CA PHE A 112 9.72 -13.29 10.24
C PHE A 112 10.98 -13.84 9.55
N ALA A 113 11.06 -15.15 9.31
CA ALA A 113 12.25 -15.78 8.73
C ALA A 113 12.36 -15.62 7.20
N THR A 114 11.26 -15.39 6.49
CA THR A 114 11.25 -15.32 5.01
C THR A 114 11.56 -13.91 4.48
N ALA A 115 11.11 -12.86 5.16
CA ALA A 115 11.45 -11.47 4.81
C ALA A 115 12.95 -11.17 4.99
N ALA A 116 13.56 -11.67 6.07
CA ALA A 116 14.99 -11.49 6.35
C ALA A 116 15.90 -12.16 5.30
N ARG A 117 15.46 -13.28 4.70
CA ARG A 117 16.26 -14.01 3.69
C ARG A 117 16.38 -13.29 2.35
N ARG A 118 15.39 -12.46 1.96
CA ARG A 118 15.43 -11.69 0.70
C ARG A 118 16.32 -10.45 0.81
N PHE A 119 16.35 -9.77 1.96
CA PHE A 119 17.27 -8.66 2.23
C PHE A 119 18.75 -9.12 2.28
N ALA A 120 19.03 -10.27 2.92
CA ALA A 120 20.39 -10.79 3.04
C ALA A 120 21.04 -11.20 1.70
N ARG A 121 20.24 -11.61 0.69
CA ARG A 121 20.76 -11.96 -0.65
C ARG A 121 21.16 -10.74 -1.48
N ARG A 122 20.44 -9.61 -1.36
CA ARG A 122 20.79 -8.37 -2.08
C ARG A 122 22.03 -7.68 -1.50
N ALA A 123 22.22 -7.71 -0.18
CA ALA A 123 23.40 -7.13 0.46
C ALA A 123 24.73 -7.84 0.08
N ARG A 124 24.70 -9.17 -0.09
CA ARG A 124 25.89 -9.94 -0.51
C ARG A 124 26.30 -9.70 -1.96
N ALA A 125 25.35 -9.43 -2.86
CA ALA A 125 25.65 -9.13 -4.26
C ALA A 125 26.39 -7.78 -4.42
N LEU A 126 26.00 -6.76 -3.64
CA LEU A 126 26.64 -5.44 -3.67
C LEU A 126 28.04 -5.46 -3.02
N ALA A 127 28.23 -6.24 -1.95
CA ALA A 127 29.53 -6.38 -1.30
C ALA A 127 30.57 -7.15 -2.15
N ALA A 128 30.13 -8.07 -3.01
CA ALA A 128 31.02 -8.79 -3.93
C ALA A 128 31.47 -7.89 -5.10
N ALA A 129 30.58 -7.06 -5.65
CA ALA A 129 30.91 -6.10 -6.70
C ALA A 129 31.93 -5.04 -6.23
N ALA A 130 31.81 -4.55 -4.99
CA ALA A 130 32.74 -3.57 -4.42
C ALA A 130 34.17 -4.12 -4.18
N ARG A 131 34.33 -5.43 -3.96
CA ARG A 131 35.66 -6.05 -3.78
C ARG A 131 36.41 -6.21 -5.10
N LEU A 132 35.68 -6.39 -6.21
CA LEU A 132 36.27 -6.53 -7.55
C LEU A 132 36.75 -5.18 -8.11
N THR A 133 36.05 -4.08 -7.79
CA THR A 133 36.48 -2.73 -8.20
C THR A 133 37.68 -2.23 -7.39
N ARG A 134 37.80 -2.62 -6.10
CA ARG A 134 38.95 -2.24 -5.26
C ARG A 134 40.26 -2.93 -5.64
N ARG A 135 40.21 -4.15 -6.19
CA ARG A 135 41.41 -4.89 -6.65
C ARG A 135 41.99 -4.38 -7.96
N ARG A 136 41.25 -3.58 -8.74
CA ARG A 136 41.69 -3.07 -10.05
C ARG A 136 42.35 -1.70 -10.02
N ARG A 137 42.59 -1.09 -8.84
CA ARG A 137 43.31 0.19 -8.78
C ARG A 137 44.80 -0.06 -9.06
N PRO A 138 45.34 0.37 -10.21
CA PRO A 138 46.77 0.20 -10.52
C PRO A 138 47.59 1.05 -9.57
N ARG A 139 48.74 0.52 -9.18
CA ARG A 139 49.72 1.15 -8.30
C ARG A 139 50.73 1.90 -9.15
N ASP A 140 50.30 3.00 -9.76
CA ASP A 140 51.20 3.97 -10.43
C ASP A 140 50.98 5.34 -9.76
N GLY A 141 51.97 6.07 -9.26
CA GLY A 141 53.40 5.87 -9.30
C GLY A 141 54.07 6.47 -8.07
N ARG A 142 55.24 5.95 -7.77
CA ARG A 142 56.17 6.49 -6.78
C ARG A 142 56.99 7.59 -7.46
N PRO A 143 57.25 8.73 -6.80
CA PRO A 143 58.07 9.81 -7.35
C PRO A 143 59.55 9.40 -7.40
N SER A 144 60.29 9.93 -8.37
CA SER A 144 61.76 9.93 -8.38
C SER A 144 62.27 11.39 -8.31
N PRO A 145 63.45 11.62 -7.70
CA PRO A 145 63.93 12.91 -7.19
C PRO A 145 64.38 13.89 -8.27
#